data_AF-A0A9N8Z5W9-F1
#
_entry.id   AF-A0A9N8Z5W9-F1
#
_cell.length_a   1.000
_cell.length_b   1.000
_cell.length_c   1.000
_cell.angle_alpha   90.00
_cell.angle_beta   90.00
_cell.angle_gamma   90.00
#
_symmetry.space_group_name_H-M   'P 1'
#
loop_
_entity.id
_entity.type
_entity.pdbx_description
1 polymer ?
#
loop_
_entity_poly.entity_id
_entity_poly.type
_entity_poly.pdbx_seq_one_letter_code
_entity_poly.pdbx_strand_id
1 'polypeptide(L)'
;MTFVKGPTKTYKRNRTFLQSQHEQEFKDNFNVPDIIDYNLNGLFSGKKSIKERHHYSSFNNYFYYALYKSGMTNGDKLTYLDDRRLARDYKIGIVTLISRPEQRSKIKQGFPTLLEKVEKYRPKVLCFNGKTMFQAFTSFQSARIHTLPIKKKLMTEGWGEQANHFIRWDDHTGHTKVFYIISTSGRVAQYTVQDRIKYFEKLKELIDNDNSVVKGSNVAYNGNEELGIRITKKSVSLEHTSFKKSYEYNDMDIISPSDNKLKNKQDMNQDYSPPKSFMVKRW
;
A
#
# COMPACT_ATOMS: atom_id res chain seq x y z
N MET A 1 24.77 64.21 27.17
CA MET A 1 24.81 62.78 26.77
C MET A 1 23.47 62.40 26.17
N THR A 2 23.41 62.25 24.85
CA THR A 2 22.24 61.83 24.08
C THR A 2 22.16 60.31 24.04
N PHE A 3 21.07 59.71 24.54
CA PHE A 3 20.82 58.27 24.44
C PHE A 3 20.12 57.96 23.11
N VAL A 4 20.81 57.24 22.22
CA VAL A 4 20.24 56.69 20.97
C VAL A 4 19.49 55.39 21.30
N LYS A 5 18.18 55.34 21.03
CA LYS A 5 17.38 54.11 21.07
C LYS A 5 17.67 53.26 19.82
N GLY A 6 18.29 52.10 20.00
CA GLY A 6 18.47 51.09 18.94
C GLY A 6 17.17 50.36 18.56
N PRO A 7 17.08 49.77 17.35
CA PRO A 7 15.82 49.23 16.82
C PRO A 7 15.48 47.84 17.41
N THR A 8 14.42 47.77 18.21
CA THR A 8 13.84 46.53 18.77
C THR A 8 12.74 45.95 17.87
N LYS A 9 13.04 45.57 16.62
CA LYS A 9 12.05 44.90 15.73
C LYS A 9 12.49 43.61 15.03
N THR A 10 13.72 43.13 15.22
CA THR A 10 14.22 41.93 14.51
C THR A 10 14.20 40.63 15.34
N TYR A 11 14.08 40.71 16.67
CA TYR A 11 14.15 39.53 17.54
C TYR A 11 12.88 38.66 17.56
N LYS A 12 11.70 39.23 17.32
CA LYS A 12 10.43 38.48 17.35
C LYS A 12 10.23 37.58 16.13
N ARG A 13 10.61 38.02 14.92
CA ARG A 13 10.44 37.25 13.67
C ARG A 13 11.29 35.98 13.62
N ASN A 14 12.53 36.05 14.11
CA ASN A 14 13.42 34.89 14.13
C ASN A 14 12.95 33.81 15.11
N ARG A 15 12.35 34.19 16.25
CA ARG A 15 11.77 33.23 17.20
C ARG A 15 10.56 32.50 16.62
N THR A 16 9.69 33.19 15.87
CA THR A 16 8.54 32.56 15.19
C THR A 16 9.00 31.60 14.09
N PHE A 17 10.03 31.97 13.34
CA PHE A 17 10.61 31.12 12.29
C PHE A 17 11.30 29.87 12.85
N LEU A 18 12.18 30.03 13.86
CA LEU A 18 12.83 28.90 14.54
C LEU A 18 11.83 27.99 15.26
N GLN A 19 10.78 28.55 15.87
CA GLN A 19 9.71 27.75 16.48
C GLN A 19 8.87 27.02 15.44
N SER A 20 8.64 27.62 14.27
CA SER A 20 7.97 26.93 13.16
C SER A 20 8.82 25.82 12.56
N GLN A 21 10.15 25.99 12.46
CA GLN A 21 11.06 24.94 11.99
C GLN A 21 11.21 23.82 13.03
N HIS A 22 11.37 24.14 14.31
CA HIS A 22 11.36 23.14 15.37
C HIS A 22 10.03 22.39 15.41
N GLU A 23 8.89 23.07 15.27
CA GLU A 23 7.61 22.40 15.15
C GLU A 23 7.51 21.52 13.90
N GLN A 24 8.05 21.96 12.76
CA GLN A 24 8.04 21.16 11.53
C GLN A 24 8.91 19.91 11.67
N GLU A 25 10.15 20.04 12.16
CA GLU A 25 11.06 18.92 12.46
C GLU A 25 10.49 17.98 13.54
N PHE A 26 9.85 18.53 14.58
CA PHE A 26 9.18 17.72 15.59
C PHE A 26 7.99 16.97 14.97
N LYS A 27 7.22 17.60 14.08
CA LYS A 27 6.08 16.98 13.36
C LYS A 27 6.52 15.90 12.37
N ASP A 28 7.68 16.05 11.73
CA ASP A 28 8.26 15.06 10.81
C ASP A 28 8.83 13.85 11.56
N ASN A 29 9.39 14.04 12.77
CA ASN A 29 9.92 12.98 13.64
C ASN A 29 8.88 12.01 14.24
N PHE A 30 7.58 12.23 14.02
CA PHE A 30 6.51 11.31 14.45
C PHE A 30 5.88 10.54 13.30
N ASN A 31 6.38 10.64 12.07
CA ASN A 31 5.81 9.90 10.96
C ASN A 31 6.36 8.46 10.89
N VAL A 32 5.45 7.49 10.79
CA VAL A 32 5.84 6.10 10.50
C VAL A 32 6.04 6.07 8.98
N PRO A 33 7.27 5.80 8.50
CA PRO A 33 7.53 5.75 7.08
C PRO A 33 6.66 4.69 6.40
N ASP A 34 6.32 4.93 5.14
CA ASP A 34 5.70 3.88 4.35
C ASP A 34 6.66 2.71 4.17
N ILE A 35 6.11 1.51 4.22
CA ILE A 35 6.81 0.29 3.83
C ILE A 35 6.46 0.07 2.36
N ILE A 36 7.36 0.44 1.46
CA ILE A 36 7.09 0.42 0.02
C ILE A 36 8.36 0.07 -0.76
N ASP A 37 8.18 -0.71 -1.82
CA ASP A 37 9.22 -1.15 -2.74
C ASP A 37 8.57 -1.46 -4.11
N TYR A 38 9.38 -1.76 -5.13
CA TYR A 38 8.89 -2.23 -6.42
C TYR A 38 8.46 -3.71 -6.35
N ASN A 39 7.64 -4.15 -7.31
CA ASN A 39 7.21 -5.55 -7.47
C ASN A 39 6.48 -6.12 -6.24
N LEU A 40 5.77 -5.28 -5.51
CA LEU A 40 4.93 -5.73 -4.39
C LEU A 40 3.73 -6.52 -4.92
N ASN A 41 3.41 -7.62 -4.24
CA ASN A 41 2.18 -8.38 -4.49
C ASN A 41 0.96 -7.64 -3.94
N GLY A 42 1.09 -7.00 -2.78
CA GLY A 42 0.00 -6.25 -2.15
C GLY A 42 0.49 -4.98 -1.46
N LEU A 43 -0.21 -3.86 -1.67
CA LEU A 43 0.03 -2.59 -0.98
C LEU A 43 -1.19 -2.26 -0.11
N PHE A 44 -1.05 -2.31 1.21
CA PHE A 44 -2.15 -2.06 2.14
C PHE A 44 -2.24 -0.60 2.55
N SER A 45 -3.47 -0.07 2.60
CA SER A 45 -3.72 1.23 3.22
C SER A 45 -3.59 1.12 4.75
N GLY A 46 -2.48 1.62 5.29
CA GLY A 46 -2.12 1.62 6.69
C GLY A 46 -2.99 2.53 7.55
N LYS A 47 -3.22 2.11 8.81
CA LYS A 47 -3.56 3.01 9.91
C LYS A 47 -2.31 3.17 10.77
N LYS A 48 -1.79 4.38 10.82
CA LYS A 48 -0.60 4.74 11.61
C LYS A 48 -0.84 4.52 13.10
N SER A 49 0.12 3.89 13.78
CA SER A 49 0.25 3.96 15.24
C SER A 49 1.40 4.89 15.58
N ILE A 50 1.08 6.18 15.76
CA ILE A 50 2.07 7.24 16.01
C ILE A 50 2.93 6.93 17.24
N LYS A 51 2.30 6.33 18.26
CA LYS A 51 2.93 6.04 19.56
C LYS A 51 4.08 5.05 19.44
N GLU A 52 3.85 3.91 18.76
CA GLU A 52 4.84 2.83 18.68
C GLU A 52 5.74 2.95 17.45
N ARG A 53 5.54 3.96 16.60
CA ARG A 53 6.29 4.16 15.35
C ARG A 53 6.30 2.96 14.39
N HIS A 54 5.29 2.09 14.49
CA HIS A 54 5.13 0.89 13.67
C HIS A 54 3.71 0.78 13.11
N HIS A 55 3.58 0.11 11.97
CA HIS A 55 2.29 -0.11 11.34
C HIS A 55 1.46 -1.13 12.10
N TYR A 56 0.17 -0.82 12.30
CA TYR A 56 -0.80 -1.71 12.95
C TYR A 56 -0.37 -2.24 14.33
N SER A 57 0.39 -1.46 15.12
CA SER A 57 0.97 -1.91 16.39
C SER A 57 -0.01 -2.05 17.56
N SER A 58 -1.26 -1.62 17.40
CA SER A 58 -2.26 -1.75 18.47
C SER A 58 -2.48 -3.22 18.81
N PHE A 59 -2.48 -3.56 20.10
CA PHE A 59 -2.65 -4.94 20.58
C PHE A 59 -3.92 -5.61 20.03
N ASN A 60 -4.98 -4.83 19.84
CA ASN A 60 -6.26 -5.27 19.29
C ASN A 60 -6.28 -5.23 17.75
N ASN A 61 -5.15 -5.20 17.05
CA ASN A 61 -5.10 -5.22 15.60
C ASN A 61 -4.82 -6.62 15.05
N TYR A 62 -5.69 -7.08 14.15
CA TYR A 62 -5.62 -8.40 13.56
C TYR A 62 -4.76 -8.48 12.29
N PHE A 63 -4.13 -7.40 11.83
CA PHE A 63 -3.42 -7.35 10.54
C PHE A 63 -2.38 -8.47 10.39
N TYR A 64 -1.39 -8.51 11.29
CA TYR A 64 -0.35 -9.55 11.24
C TYR A 64 -0.88 -10.96 11.51
N TYR A 65 -1.94 -11.08 12.31
CA TYR A 65 -2.57 -12.39 12.55
C TYR A 65 -3.27 -12.91 11.29
N ALA A 66 -3.98 -12.02 10.58
CA ALA A 66 -4.64 -12.34 9.33
C ALA A 66 -3.62 -12.65 8.22
N LEU A 67 -2.50 -11.93 8.15
CA LEU A 67 -1.38 -12.26 7.26
C LEU A 67 -0.85 -13.68 7.50
N TYR A 68 -0.60 -14.05 8.75
CA TYR A 68 -0.15 -15.38 9.13
C TYR A 68 -1.19 -16.45 8.78
N LYS A 69 -2.44 -16.26 9.22
CA LYS A 69 -3.51 -17.26 9.05
C LYS A 69 -3.92 -17.48 7.60
N SER A 70 -3.87 -16.44 6.77
CA SER A 70 -4.11 -16.56 5.33
C SER A 70 -2.93 -17.17 4.56
N GLY A 71 -1.77 -17.39 5.20
CA GLY A 71 -0.57 -17.90 4.54
C GLY A 71 0.20 -16.86 3.71
N MET A 72 -0.12 -15.57 3.84
CA MET A 72 0.60 -14.49 3.14
C MET A 72 2.04 -14.28 3.65
N THR A 73 2.38 -14.86 4.80
CA THR A 73 3.73 -14.81 5.38
C THR A 73 4.46 -16.15 5.33
N ASN A 74 4.06 -17.07 4.45
CA ASN A 74 4.73 -18.38 4.28
C ASN A 74 4.89 -19.17 5.59
N GLY A 75 3.97 -18.99 6.56
CA GLY A 75 4.03 -19.65 7.87
C GLY A 75 4.75 -18.84 8.96
N ASP A 76 5.41 -17.73 8.62
CA ASP A 76 6.09 -16.89 9.59
C ASP A 76 5.10 -16.07 10.42
N LYS A 77 5.38 -16.00 11.72
CA LYS A 77 4.54 -15.37 12.74
C LYS A 77 5.06 -13.98 13.07
N LEU A 78 4.68 -13.01 12.24
CA LEU A 78 5.15 -11.63 12.35
C LEU A 78 4.39 -10.79 13.38
N THR A 79 5.05 -9.74 13.86
CA THR A 79 4.45 -8.69 14.69
C THR A 79 4.68 -7.32 14.05
N TYR A 80 4.19 -6.26 14.69
CA TYR A 80 4.44 -4.91 14.22
C TYR A 80 5.93 -4.51 14.24
N LEU A 81 6.76 -5.20 15.03
CA LEU A 81 8.21 -4.99 15.04
C LEU A 81 8.88 -5.50 13.77
N ASP A 82 8.21 -6.39 13.03
CA ASP A 82 8.68 -6.96 11.77
C ASP A 82 8.21 -6.17 10.54
N ASP A 83 7.52 -5.04 10.71
CA ASP A 83 6.87 -4.33 9.62
C ASP A 83 7.82 -3.94 8.47
N ARG A 84 9.07 -3.60 8.79
CA ARG A 84 10.14 -3.30 7.82
C ARG A 84 10.52 -4.48 6.94
N ARG A 85 10.30 -5.72 7.39
CA ARG A 85 10.61 -6.93 6.62
C ARG A 85 9.56 -7.23 5.55
N LEU A 86 8.34 -6.70 5.69
CA LEU A 86 7.20 -7.05 4.84
C LEU A 86 7.47 -6.85 3.34
N ALA A 87 8.02 -5.70 2.95
CA ALA A 87 8.26 -5.41 1.53
C ALA A 87 9.31 -6.35 0.94
N ARG A 88 10.45 -6.51 1.63
CA ARG A 88 11.59 -7.29 1.14
C ARG A 88 11.27 -8.79 1.11
N ASP A 89 10.82 -9.32 2.24
CA ASP A 89 10.72 -10.77 2.49
C ASP A 89 9.39 -11.35 1.97
N TYR A 90 8.30 -10.55 1.94
CA TYR A 90 6.95 -11.03 1.63
C TYR A 90 6.27 -10.30 0.48
N LYS A 91 6.93 -9.30 -0.13
CA LYS A 91 6.36 -8.44 -1.18
C LYS A 91 5.05 -7.75 -0.74
N ILE A 92 4.97 -7.38 0.54
CA ILE A 92 3.83 -6.69 1.13
C ILE A 92 4.24 -5.27 1.54
N GLY A 93 3.57 -4.28 0.98
CA GLY A 93 3.75 -2.87 1.36
C GLY A 93 2.65 -2.37 2.28
N ILE A 94 2.94 -1.28 3.00
CA ILE A 94 2.01 -0.52 3.81
C ILE A 94 2.22 0.97 3.56
N VAL A 95 1.15 1.67 3.18
CA VAL A 95 1.17 3.12 2.94
C VAL A 95 0.17 3.85 3.80
N THR A 96 0.58 4.96 4.40
CA THR A 96 -0.29 5.80 5.23
C THR A 96 -0.84 6.96 4.41
N LEU A 97 -2.16 7.01 4.21
CA LEU A 97 -2.81 8.15 3.52
C LEU A 97 -2.93 9.41 4.38
N ILE A 98 -3.14 9.24 5.69
CA ILE A 98 -3.30 10.34 6.64
C ILE A 98 -2.39 10.11 7.83
N SER A 99 -1.51 11.06 8.09
CA SER A 99 -0.50 10.95 9.14
C SER A 99 -1.09 11.18 10.54
N ARG A 100 -2.32 11.70 10.65
CA ARG A 100 -2.93 12.06 11.94
C ARG A 100 -4.44 11.80 12.04
N PRO A 101 -4.96 11.40 13.22
CA PRO A 101 -6.38 11.14 13.45
C PRO A 101 -7.31 12.33 13.14
N GLU A 102 -6.91 13.54 13.47
CA GLU A 102 -7.66 14.78 13.25
C GLU A 102 -7.80 15.15 11.76
N GLN A 103 -6.97 14.54 10.90
CA GLN A 103 -7.02 14.74 9.45
C GLN A 103 -7.94 13.73 8.74
N ARG A 104 -8.74 12.94 9.46
CA ARG A 104 -9.69 11.99 8.86
C ARG A 104 -10.68 12.64 7.89
N SER A 105 -11.11 13.88 8.16
CA SER A 105 -11.93 14.65 7.22
C SER A 105 -11.24 14.97 5.90
N LYS A 106 -9.90 14.90 5.88
CA LYS A 106 -9.03 15.20 4.73
C LYS A 106 -8.48 13.94 4.04
N ILE A 107 -8.99 12.74 4.33
CA ILE A 107 -8.55 11.49 3.67
C ILE A 107 -8.52 11.63 2.14
N LYS A 108 -9.51 12.32 1.57
CA LYS A 108 -9.61 12.54 0.12
C LYS A 108 -8.39 13.26 -0.48
N GLN A 109 -7.75 14.14 0.30
CA GLN A 109 -6.57 14.90 -0.13
C GLN A 109 -5.31 14.02 -0.22
N GLY A 110 -5.29 12.85 0.43
CA GLY A 110 -4.18 11.91 0.37
C GLY A 110 -4.19 10.98 -0.84
N PHE A 111 -5.31 10.88 -1.57
CA PHE A 111 -5.42 9.98 -2.72
C PHE A 111 -4.50 10.34 -3.90
N PRO A 112 -4.30 11.62 -4.28
CA PRO A 112 -3.33 11.95 -5.32
C PRO A 112 -1.93 11.39 -5.04
N THR A 113 -1.41 11.56 -3.82
CA THR A 113 -0.10 11.03 -3.41
C THR A 113 -0.10 9.50 -3.33
N LEU A 114 -1.21 8.87 -2.93
CA LEU A 114 -1.32 7.41 -3.00
C LEU A 114 -1.23 6.92 -4.45
N LEU A 115 -1.96 7.56 -5.37
CA LEU A 115 -1.97 7.18 -6.78
C LEU A 115 -0.59 7.35 -7.41
N GLU A 116 0.14 8.42 -7.09
CA GLU A 116 1.54 8.58 -7.53
C GLU A 116 2.44 7.43 -7.07
N LYS A 117 2.28 6.99 -5.82
CA LYS A 117 3.05 5.84 -5.31
C LYS A 117 2.65 4.55 -6.02
N VAL A 118 1.36 4.35 -6.30
CA VAL A 118 0.90 3.17 -7.04
C VAL A 118 1.40 3.17 -8.48
N GLU A 119 1.34 4.31 -9.16
CA GLU A 119 1.87 4.47 -10.53
C GLU A 119 3.39 4.20 -10.56
N LYS A 120 4.15 4.70 -9.56
CA LYS A 120 5.60 4.52 -9.46
C LYS A 120 6.03 3.10 -9.07
N TYR A 121 5.49 2.57 -7.97
CA TYR A 121 5.95 1.31 -7.36
C TYR A 121 5.21 0.07 -7.88
N ARG A 122 4.11 0.29 -8.62
CA ARG A 122 3.42 -0.72 -9.42
C ARG A 122 3.10 -2.02 -8.65
N PRO A 123 2.48 -1.92 -7.45
CA PRO A 123 2.03 -3.12 -6.77
C PRO A 123 0.98 -3.85 -7.62
N LYS A 124 0.90 -5.17 -7.53
CA LYS A 124 -0.15 -5.93 -8.25
C LYS A 124 -1.54 -5.59 -7.73
N VAL A 125 -1.67 -5.46 -6.41
CA VAL A 125 -2.94 -5.14 -5.75
C VAL A 125 -2.78 -3.98 -4.78
N LEU A 126 -3.66 -2.98 -4.89
CA LEU A 126 -3.87 -1.96 -3.86
C LEU A 126 -5.03 -2.41 -2.95
N CYS A 127 -4.75 -2.65 -1.68
CA CYS A 127 -5.69 -3.20 -0.71
C CYS A 127 -6.13 -2.16 0.33
N PHE A 128 -7.39 -1.74 0.29
CA PHE A 128 -7.97 -0.83 1.28
C PHE A 128 -8.43 -1.56 2.55
N ASN A 129 -8.01 -1.07 3.71
CA ASN A 129 -8.33 -1.65 5.03
C ASN A 129 -9.51 -0.92 5.70
N GLY A 130 -10.72 -1.46 5.51
CA GLY A 130 -11.96 -1.01 6.15
C GLY A 130 -12.78 0.04 5.36
N LYS A 131 -14.10 0.04 5.61
CA LYS A 131 -15.13 0.71 4.78
C LYS A 131 -14.90 2.19 4.56
N THR A 132 -14.48 2.89 5.60
CA THR A 132 -14.21 4.32 5.54
C THR A 132 -13.18 4.67 4.47
N MET A 133 -12.12 3.88 4.32
CA MET A 133 -11.09 4.16 3.32
C MET A 133 -11.63 3.92 1.91
N PHE A 134 -12.28 2.79 1.72
CA PHE A 134 -12.86 2.44 0.42
C PHE A 134 -13.92 3.44 -0.02
N GLN A 135 -14.87 3.81 0.86
CA GLN A 135 -15.89 4.83 0.58
C GLN A 135 -15.29 6.21 0.29
N ALA A 136 -14.22 6.59 0.98
CA ALA A 136 -13.51 7.82 0.68
C ALA A 136 -12.89 7.78 -0.73
N PHE A 137 -12.35 6.63 -1.13
CA PHE A 137 -11.78 6.42 -2.45
C PHE A 137 -12.86 6.47 -3.54
N THR A 138 -13.94 5.72 -3.40
CA THR A 138 -15.06 5.74 -4.37
C THR A 138 -15.68 7.13 -4.48
N SER A 139 -15.80 7.87 -3.37
CA SER A 139 -16.26 9.26 -3.38
C SER A 139 -15.28 10.20 -4.09
N PHE A 140 -13.97 10.02 -3.87
CA PHE A 140 -12.92 10.80 -4.55
C PHE A 140 -12.96 10.54 -6.07
N GLN A 141 -13.16 9.29 -6.48
CA GLN A 141 -13.29 8.91 -7.88
C GLN A 141 -14.58 9.45 -8.50
N SER A 142 -15.71 9.34 -7.80
CA SER A 142 -17.02 9.85 -8.25
C SER A 142 -16.99 11.34 -8.55
N ALA A 143 -16.27 12.13 -7.74
CA ALA A 143 -16.16 13.58 -7.94
C ALA A 143 -15.37 13.97 -9.21
N ARG A 144 -14.62 13.02 -9.78
CA ARG A 144 -13.75 13.21 -10.96
C ARG A 144 -14.37 12.62 -12.24
N ILE A 145 -15.56 12.03 -12.12
CA ILE A 145 -16.30 11.43 -13.22
C ILE A 145 -17.40 12.41 -13.63
N HIS A 146 -17.33 12.91 -14.86
CA HIS A 146 -18.26 13.91 -15.38
C HIS A 146 -19.45 13.33 -16.16
N THR A 147 -19.52 12.00 -16.35
CA THR A 147 -20.60 11.35 -17.10
C THR A 147 -21.46 10.44 -16.21
N LEU A 148 -22.78 10.65 -16.24
CA LEU A 148 -23.78 9.98 -15.40
C LEU A 148 -23.81 8.43 -15.43
N PRO A 149 -23.57 7.74 -16.57
CA PRO A 149 -23.64 6.27 -16.63
C PRO A 149 -22.54 5.58 -15.80
N ILE A 150 -21.36 6.18 -15.70
CA ILE A 150 -20.20 5.62 -14.97
C ILE A 150 -20.46 5.61 -13.46
N LYS A 151 -21.19 6.60 -12.94
CA LYS A 151 -21.45 6.75 -11.50
C LYS A 151 -22.24 5.56 -10.91
N LYS A 152 -23.11 4.92 -11.71
CA LYS A 152 -23.86 3.72 -11.30
C LYS A 152 -23.00 2.43 -11.33
N LYS A 153 -21.99 2.34 -12.20
CA LYS A 153 -21.10 1.17 -12.33
C LYS A 153 -19.93 1.16 -11.30
N LEU A 154 -19.61 2.31 -10.73
CA LEU A 154 -18.55 2.51 -9.73
C LEU A 154 -18.86 1.87 -8.36
N MET A 155 -20.12 1.59 -8.05
CA MET A 155 -20.54 1.16 -6.69
C MET A 155 -20.68 -0.35 -6.59
N THR A 156 -19.57 -1.07 -6.45
CA THR A 156 -19.61 -2.42 -5.87
C THR A 156 -19.20 -2.29 -4.40
N GLU A 157 -20.18 -2.25 -3.48
CA GLU A 157 -19.89 -2.22 -2.03
C GLU A 157 -19.46 -3.58 -1.47
N GLY A 158 -19.25 -4.57 -2.33
CA GLY A 158 -18.79 -5.90 -1.97
C GLY A 158 -17.35 -5.89 -1.47
N TRP A 159 -17.10 -6.64 -0.41
CA TRP A 159 -15.74 -6.95 0.04
C TRP A 159 -15.00 -7.80 -1.01
N GLY A 160 -13.69 -7.61 -1.11
CA GLY A 160 -12.83 -8.35 -2.03
C GLY A 160 -12.39 -7.52 -3.23
N GLU A 161 -12.16 -8.20 -4.35
CA GLU A 161 -11.73 -7.59 -5.60
C GLU A 161 -12.79 -6.67 -6.18
N GLN A 162 -12.35 -5.51 -6.67
CA GLN A 162 -13.18 -4.53 -7.33
C GLN A 162 -12.93 -4.61 -8.85
N ALA A 163 -13.50 -5.62 -9.51
CA ALA A 163 -13.20 -5.96 -10.91
C ALA A 163 -13.33 -4.78 -11.89
N ASN A 164 -14.24 -3.84 -11.61
CA ASN A 164 -14.45 -2.65 -12.43
C ASN A 164 -13.42 -1.53 -12.20
N HIS A 165 -12.45 -1.68 -11.29
CA HIS A 165 -11.50 -0.64 -10.90
C HIS A 165 -10.06 -1.10 -11.06
N PHE A 166 -9.30 -0.36 -11.87
CA PHE A 166 -7.86 -0.57 -11.99
C PHE A 166 -7.09 0.74 -12.12
N ILE A 167 -5.86 0.75 -11.60
CA ILE A 167 -4.94 1.88 -11.73
C ILE A 167 -3.89 1.47 -12.77
N ARG A 168 -4.00 2.02 -13.98
CA ARG A 168 -3.09 1.69 -15.09
C ARG A 168 -1.71 2.28 -14.81
N TRP A 169 -0.66 1.49 -15.06
CA TRP A 169 0.71 2.00 -14.95
C TRP A 169 1.03 2.96 -16.09
N ASP A 170 1.94 3.91 -15.82
CA ASP A 170 2.29 5.01 -16.73
C ASP A 170 2.96 4.53 -18.02
N ASP A 171 3.69 3.42 -17.98
CA ASP A 171 4.34 2.79 -19.13
C ASP A 171 3.42 1.85 -19.93
N HIS A 172 2.15 1.75 -19.55
CA HIS A 172 1.15 0.89 -20.19
C HIS A 172 1.45 -0.63 -20.18
N THR A 173 2.44 -1.10 -19.42
CA THR A 173 2.81 -2.53 -19.36
C THR A 173 1.87 -3.36 -18.49
N GLY A 174 1.08 -2.71 -17.65
CA GLY A 174 0.20 -3.38 -16.70
C GLY A 174 -0.73 -2.44 -15.95
N HIS A 175 -1.33 -2.99 -14.89
CA HIS A 175 -2.23 -2.27 -14.01
C HIS A 175 -2.17 -2.83 -12.59
N THR A 176 -2.57 -1.99 -11.64
CA THR A 176 -2.81 -2.37 -10.25
C THR A 176 -4.31 -2.66 -10.07
N LYS A 177 -4.65 -3.84 -9.55
CA LYS A 177 -6.01 -4.19 -9.15
C LYS A 177 -6.39 -3.50 -7.85
N VAL A 178 -7.67 -3.21 -7.66
CA VAL A 178 -8.19 -2.65 -6.40
C VAL A 178 -8.87 -3.74 -5.59
N PHE A 179 -8.49 -3.87 -4.33
CA PHE A 179 -9.06 -4.83 -3.40
C PHE A 179 -9.45 -4.16 -2.10
N TYR A 180 -10.44 -4.72 -1.42
CA TYR A 180 -11.01 -4.14 -0.23
C TYR A 180 -11.30 -5.19 0.84
N ILE A 181 -10.74 -5.01 2.04
CA ILE A 181 -10.86 -5.94 3.17
C ILE A 181 -11.62 -5.33 4.36
N ILE A 182 -12.15 -6.21 5.21
CA ILE A 182 -12.68 -5.85 6.52
C ILE A 182 -11.60 -5.16 7.35
N SER A 183 -12.01 -4.17 8.17
CA SER A 183 -11.04 -3.46 9.00
C SER A 183 -10.36 -4.40 9.99
N THR A 184 -9.02 -4.35 10.02
CA THR A 184 -8.22 -5.15 10.96
C THR A 184 -8.23 -4.61 12.39
N SER A 185 -8.86 -3.45 12.63
CA SER A 185 -9.00 -2.86 13.96
C SER A 185 -10.00 -3.64 14.81
N GLY A 186 -9.60 -4.05 16.01
CA GLY A 186 -10.47 -4.74 16.98
C GLY A 186 -11.60 -3.88 17.54
N ARG A 187 -11.54 -2.54 17.37
CA ARG A 187 -12.70 -1.66 17.64
C ARG A 187 -13.92 -1.93 16.75
N VAL A 188 -13.75 -2.64 15.63
CA VAL A 188 -14.86 -2.99 14.73
C VAL A 188 -15.43 -4.33 15.16
N ALA A 189 -16.31 -4.34 16.16
CA ALA A 189 -16.80 -5.57 16.78
C ALA A 189 -17.81 -6.36 15.92
N GLN A 190 -18.40 -5.74 14.89
CA GLN A 190 -19.43 -6.37 14.04
C GLN A 190 -18.94 -7.54 13.17
N TYR A 191 -17.63 -7.79 13.11
CA TYR A 191 -17.03 -8.87 12.33
C TYR A 191 -16.24 -9.78 13.24
N THR A 192 -16.26 -11.07 12.96
CA THR A 192 -15.42 -12.07 13.63
C THR A 192 -13.98 -12.01 13.14
N VAL A 193 -13.08 -12.73 13.84
CA VAL A 193 -11.70 -12.89 13.37
C VAL A 193 -11.67 -13.69 12.05
N GLN A 194 -12.55 -14.68 11.90
CA GLN A 194 -12.64 -15.49 10.68
C GLN A 194 -13.12 -14.66 9.48
N ASP A 195 -14.07 -13.75 9.67
CA ASP A 195 -14.50 -12.83 8.60
C ASP A 195 -13.32 -11.99 8.07
N ARG A 196 -12.40 -11.59 8.95
CA ARG A 196 -11.20 -10.84 8.56
C ARG A 196 -10.24 -11.73 7.78
N ILE A 197 -9.96 -12.93 8.27
CA ILE A 197 -9.04 -13.88 7.64
C ILE A 197 -9.53 -14.24 6.22
N LYS A 198 -10.83 -14.48 6.06
CA LYS A 198 -11.46 -14.83 4.78
C LYS A 198 -11.06 -13.92 3.61
N TYR A 199 -11.00 -12.60 3.84
CA TYR A 199 -10.63 -11.67 2.76
C TYR A 199 -9.13 -11.55 2.53
N PHE A 200 -8.29 -11.91 3.50
CA PHE A 200 -6.87 -12.08 3.27
C PHE A 200 -6.59 -13.37 2.48
N GLU A 201 -7.33 -14.45 2.72
CA GLU A 201 -7.26 -15.69 1.93
C GLU A 201 -7.64 -15.42 0.47
N LYS A 202 -8.76 -14.72 0.23
CA LYS A 202 -9.16 -14.29 -1.12
C LYS A 202 -8.13 -13.39 -1.80
N LEU A 203 -7.48 -12.50 -1.03
CA LEU A 203 -6.42 -11.65 -1.56
C LEU A 203 -5.20 -12.49 -1.96
N LYS A 204 -4.83 -13.49 -1.14
CA LYS A 204 -3.75 -14.42 -1.46
C LYS A 204 -4.07 -15.22 -2.72
N GLU A 205 -5.28 -15.76 -2.82
CA GLU A 205 -5.75 -16.50 -4.01
C GLU A 205 -5.63 -15.65 -5.28
N LEU A 206 -6.10 -14.39 -5.23
CA LEU A 206 -5.96 -13.43 -6.34
C LEU A 206 -4.49 -13.23 -6.75
N ILE A 207 -3.60 -13.03 -5.77
CA ILE A 207 -2.17 -12.82 -5.99
C ILE A 207 -1.52 -14.07 -6.59
N ASP A 208 -1.84 -15.27 -6.08
CA ASP A 208 -1.27 -16.53 -6.52
C ASP A 208 -1.72 -16.88 -7.95
N ASN A 209 -2.97 -16.60 -8.28
CA ASN A 209 -3.51 -16.76 -9.63
C ASN A 209 -2.77 -15.85 -10.63
N ASP A 210 -2.58 -14.57 -10.30
CA ASP A 210 -1.82 -13.65 -11.15
C ASP A 210 -0.35 -14.07 -11.31
N ASN A 211 0.27 -14.58 -10.25
CA ASN A 211 1.64 -15.09 -10.30
C ASN A 211 1.77 -16.33 -11.20
N SER A 212 0.76 -17.18 -11.21
CA SER A 212 0.73 -18.41 -12.01
C SER A 212 0.56 -18.10 -13.50
N VAL A 213 -0.31 -17.12 -13.84
CA VAL A 213 -0.50 -16.65 -15.23
C VAL A 213 0.79 -16.03 -15.80
N VAL A 214 1.62 -15.38 -14.99
CA VAL A 214 2.91 -14.83 -15.45
C VAL A 214 3.95 -15.93 -15.72
N LYS A 215 3.88 -17.07 -14.99
CA LYS A 215 4.83 -18.19 -15.14
C LYS A 215 4.49 -19.16 -16.27
N GLY A 216 3.22 -19.24 -16.69
CA GLY A 216 2.79 -19.96 -17.88
C GLY A 216 2.58 -18.99 -19.06
N SER A 217 3.55 -18.86 -19.95
CA SER A 217 3.44 -18.03 -21.16
C SER A 217 2.27 -18.43 -22.08
N ASN A 218 1.69 -17.44 -22.77
CA ASN A 218 0.65 -17.51 -23.82
C ASN A 218 -0.67 -18.19 -23.44
N VAL A 219 -1.47 -17.50 -22.63
CA VAL A 219 -2.92 -17.75 -22.59
C VAL A 219 -3.60 -16.76 -23.55
N ALA A 220 -4.20 -17.29 -24.61
CA ALA A 220 -5.10 -16.53 -25.46
C ALA A 220 -6.28 -16.02 -24.61
N TYR A 221 -6.42 -14.70 -24.55
CA TYR A 221 -7.46 -14.04 -23.77
C TYR A 221 -8.80 -14.21 -24.50
N ASN A 222 -9.70 -15.02 -23.95
CA ASN A 222 -11.09 -15.07 -24.41
C ASN A 222 -11.79 -13.79 -23.93
N GLY A 223 -11.87 -12.81 -24.84
CA GLY A 223 -12.46 -11.51 -24.60
C GLY A 223 -13.94 -11.59 -24.28
N ASN A 224 -14.28 -11.24 -23.05
CA ASN A 224 -15.46 -10.42 -22.82
C ASN A 224 -14.95 -8.99 -22.61
N GLU A 225 -15.33 -8.09 -23.51
CA GLU A 225 -14.96 -6.67 -23.46
C GLU A 225 -15.62 -5.97 -22.27
N GLU A 226 -15.04 -6.11 -21.08
CA GLU A 226 -15.51 -5.36 -19.92
C GLU A 226 -14.92 -3.95 -19.91
N LEU A 227 -15.79 -2.95 -20.07
CA LEU A 227 -15.51 -1.55 -19.76
C LEU A 227 -15.16 -1.42 -18.27
N GLY A 228 -13.89 -1.15 -17.97
CA GLY A 228 -13.43 -0.86 -16.61
C GLY A 228 -13.05 0.61 -16.43
N ILE A 229 -12.86 0.98 -15.17
CA ILE A 229 -12.62 2.37 -14.75
C ILE A 229 -11.12 2.55 -14.57
N ARG A 230 -10.49 3.21 -15.54
CA ARG A 230 -9.09 3.64 -15.46
C ARG A 230 -8.98 4.79 -14.48
N ILE A 231 -8.14 4.58 -13.49
CA ILE A 231 -7.82 5.59 -12.48
C ILE A 231 -6.40 6.09 -12.75
N THR A 232 -6.24 7.40 -12.92
CA THR A 232 -4.93 8.06 -12.93
C THR A 232 -4.91 9.17 -11.87
N LYS A 233 -3.73 9.73 -11.60
CA LYS A 233 -3.61 10.97 -10.82
C LYS A 233 -4.50 12.10 -11.34
N LYS A 234 -4.62 12.29 -12.66
CA LYS A 234 -5.25 13.48 -13.27
C LYS A 234 -6.71 13.27 -13.66
N SER A 235 -7.05 12.11 -14.22
CA SER A 235 -8.41 11.80 -14.67
C SER A 235 -8.92 10.43 -14.21
N VAL A 236 -10.22 10.25 -14.36
CA VAL A 236 -10.88 8.94 -14.33
C VAL A 236 -11.57 8.77 -15.68
N SER A 237 -11.29 7.67 -16.38
CA SER A 237 -11.86 7.40 -17.71
C SER A 237 -12.37 5.96 -17.79
N LEU A 238 -13.27 5.71 -18.75
CA LEU A 238 -13.62 4.36 -19.16
C LEU A 238 -12.58 3.86 -20.16
N GLU A 239 -12.07 2.66 -19.94
CA GLU A 239 -11.25 1.96 -20.91
C GLU A 239 -11.66 0.50 -20.97
N HIS A 240 -11.58 -0.08 -22.16
CA HIS A 240 -11.66 -1.53 -22.32
C HIS A 240 -10.43 -2.15 -21.64
N THR A 241 -10.63 -3.23 -20.89
CA THR A 241 -9.59 -3.96 -20.16
C THR A 241 -8.62 -4.72 -21.08
N SER A 242 -8.75 -4.60 -22.40
CA SER A 242 -7.94 -5.30 -23.39
C SER A 242 -6.48 -4.80 -23.42
N PHE A 243 -5.57 -5.69 -23.03
CA PHE A 243 -4.14 -5.52 -23.21
C PHE A 243 -3.75 -5.95 -24.62
N LYS A 244 -3.35 -5.03 -25.50
CA LYS A 244 -2.57 -5.39 -26.70
C LYS A 244 -1.16 -5.77 -26.24
N LYS A 245 -0.96 -7.07 -26.00
CA LYS A 245 0.37 -7.64 -25.82
C LYS A 245 1.01 -7.81 -27.21
N SER A 246 1.60 -6.77 -27.77
CA SER A 246 2.49 -6.91 -28.93
C SER A 246 3.91 -7.15 -28.42
N TYR A 247 4.24 -8.40 -28.14
CA TYR A 247 5.63 -8.83 -28.06
C TYR A 247 5.97 -9.46 -29.41
N GLU A 248 6.68 -8.72 -30.27
CA GLU A 248 7.49 -9.34 -31.32
C GLU A 248 8.68 -10.00 -30.61
N TYR A 249 8.61 -11.31 -30.45
CA TYR A 249 9.76 -12.11 -30.04
C TYR A 249 10.47 -12.52 -31.33
N ASN A 250 11.58 -11.84 -31.63
CA ASN A 250 12.50 -12.35 -32.65
C ASN A 250 13.18 -13.59 -32.06
N ASP A 251 12.95 -14.73 -32.70
CA ASP A 251 13.71 -15.95 -32.49
C ASP A 251 15.21 -15.64 -32.50
N MET A 252 15.93 -16.13 -31.50
CA MET A 252 17.25 -16.76 -31.64
C MET A 252 17.76 -17.26 -30.27
N ASP A 253 18.17 -18.52 -30.30
CA ASP A 253 19.13 -19.19 -29.43
C ASP A 253 18.66 -19.79 -28.09
N ILE A 254 18.04 -20.95 -28.25
CA ILE A 254 18.13 -22.09 -27.33
C ILE A 254 19.62 -22.44 -27.13
N ILE A 255 20.14 -22.27 -25.92
CA ILE A 255 21.30 -23.02 -25.44
C ILE A 255 20.90 -23.75 -24.16
N SER A 256 20.96 -25.08 -24.25
CA SER A 256 20.73 -26.05 -23.18
C SER A 256 21.84 -26.00 -22.10
N PRO A 257 21.56 -26.49 -20.88
CA PRO A 257 22.36 -26.17 -19.70
C PRO A 257 23.59 -27.08 -19.58
N SER A 258 24.75 -26.49 -19.28
CA SER A 258 25.95 -27.22 -18.83
C SER A 258 26.45 -26.66 -17.50
N ASP A 259 26.65 -27.59 -16.58
CA ASP A 259 27.27 -27.51 -15.26
C ASP A 259 28.30 -26.41 -15.01
N ASN A 260 28.23 -25.74 -13.85
CA ASN A 260 29.41 -25.63 -13.00
C ASN A 260 29.13 -25.25 -11.53
N LYS A 261 30.05 -25.75 -10.70
CA LYS A 261 30.03 -25.86 -9.24
C LYS A 261 30.23 -24.53 -8.48
N LEU A 262 29.64 -24.50 -7.28
CA LEU A 262 30.09 -23.91 -6.00
C LEU A 262 31.27 -22.91 -6.01
N LYS A 263 31.07 -21.77 -5.34
CA LYS A 263 32.05 -21.19 -4.39
C LYS A 263 31.40 -20.29 -3.33
N ASN A 264 31.72 -20.58 -2.07
CA ASN A 264 31.42 -19.85 -0.83
C ASN A 264 32.26 -18.57 -0.66
N LYS A 265 31.71 -17.57 0.06
CA LYS A 265 32.26 -16.89 1.28
C LYS A 265 31.32 -15.71 1.66
N GLN A 266 30.74 -15.70 2.87
CA GLN A 266 31.21 -15.02 4.10
C GLN A 266 31.40 -13.50 3.91
N ASP A 267 31.00 -12.57 4.75
CA ASP A 267 30.42 -12.51 6.10
C ASP A 267 29.99 -11.05 6.30
N MET A 268 28.90 -10.75 7.01
CA MET A 268 28.74 -9.54 7.84
C MET A 268 27.50 -9.74 8.72
N ASN A 269 27.72 -10.49 9.80
CA ASN A 269 26.85 -10.48 10.98
C ASN A 269 26.94 -9.11 11.67
N GLN A 270 25.81 -8.42 11.79
CA GLN A 270 25.54 -7.58 12.96
C GLN A 270 24.22 -8.04 13.56
N ASP A 271 24.36 -8.82 14.64
CA ASP A 271 23.30 -9.27 15.52
C ASP A 271 22.77 -8.05 16.31
N TYR A 272 21.61 -7.55 15.89
CA TYR A 272 20.83 -6.63 16.71
C TYR A 272 19.75 -7.44 17.42
N SER A 273 20.04 -7.87 18.64
CA SER A 273 19.04 -8.43 19.54
C SER A 273 18.35 -7.28 20.31
N PRO A 274 17.02 -7.08 20.16
CA PRO A 274 16.31 -6.03 20.86
C PRO A 274 16.27 -6.26 22.39
N PRO A 275 16.17 -5.19 23.21
CA PRO A 275 16.17 -5.28 24.67
C PRO A 275 15.09 -6.22 25.21
N LYS A 276 15.36 -6.89 26.34
CA LYS A 276 14.42 -7.84 26.98
C LYS A 276 13.06 -7.22 27.40
N SER A 277 12.94 -5.89 27.44
CA SER A 277 11.66 -5.20 27.62
C SER A 277 10.70 -5.29 26.41
N PHE A 278 11.15 -5.87 25.28
CA PHE A 278 10.38 -6.02 24.05
C PHE A 278 9.68 -7.38 23.88
N MET A 279 9.80 -8.28 24.86
CA MET A 279 9.06 -9.55 24.83
C MET A 279 7.64 -9.37 25.37
N VAL A 280 6.76 -8.74 24.58
CA VAL A 280 5.32 -8.91 24.81
C VAL A 280 4.95 -10.27 24.24
N LYS A 281 4.70 -11.24 25.15
CA LYS A 281 4.09 -12.52 24.79
C LYS A 281 2.83 -12.24 23.98
N ARG A 282 2.92 -12.53 22.68
CA ARG A 282 1.79 -12.73 21.82
C ARG A 282 1.55 -14.22 21.74
N TRP A 283 0.40 -14.66 22.21
CA TRP A 283 -0.60 -15.40 21.43
C TRP A 283 -1.96 -14.96 21.96
#